data_AF-A0AAX2GXS6-F1
#
_entry.id   AF-A0AAX2GXS6-F1
#
_cell.length_a   1.000
_cell.length_b   1.000
_cell.length_c   1.000
_cell.angle_alpha   90.00
_cell.angle_beta   90.00
_cell.angle_gamma   90.00
#
_symmetry.space_group_name_H-M   'P 1'
#
loop_
_entity.id
_entity.type
_entity.pdbx_description
1 polymer ?
#
loop_
_entity_poly.entity_id
_entity_poly.type
_entity_poly.pdbx_seq_one_letter_code
_entity_poly.pdbx_strand_id
1 'polypeptide(L)'
;MKHITMKSKEAQLQTACVRWFRLQYPEYAHLLFAVPNGGSRNAIEAHNLKLQGVTAGVSDLILLVPSHPCPFLCIEMKVGRNKQTAAQKAFQQQVETVGGIYVVCYSFEQFAGAVSAYLTPSPEKSSFAGITEAQIQAFLKKQENKH
;
A
#
# COMPACT_ATOMS: atom_id res chain seq x y z
N MET A 1 8.15 -33.72 -7.12
CA MET A 1 8.00 -32.31 -7.54
C MET A 1 7.10 -31.60 -6.54
N LYS A 2 7.53 -30.49 -5.92
CA LYS A 2 6.66 -29.74 -4.98
C LYS A 2 5.59 -29.00 -5.80
N HIS A 3 4.31 -29.29 -5.56
CA HIS A 3 3.21 -28.54 -6.17
C HIS A 3 3.24 -27.09 -5.70
N ILE A 4 3.66 -26.17 -6.57
CA ILE A 4 3.61 -24.72 -6.31
C ILE A 4 2.17 -24.26 -6.47
N THR A 5 1.54 -23.82 -5.39
CA THR A 5 0.17 -23.29 -5.39
C THR A 5 0.13 -21.87 -5.96
N MET A 6 -1.04 -21.40 -6.43
CA MET A 6 -1.18 -20.04 -6.96
C MET A 6 -0.84 -18.95 -5.93
N LYS A 7 -1.21 -19.14 -4.66
CA LYS A 7 -0.77 -18.27 -3.55
C LYS A 7 0.75 -18.21 -3.42
N SER A 8 1.45 -19.32 -3.69
CA SER A 8 2.92 -19.33 -3.70
C SER A 8 3.50 -18.53 -4.86
N LYS A 9 2.80 -18.40 -5.99
CA LYS A 9 3.24 -17.57 -7.12
C LYS A 9 3.02 -16.08 -6.87
N GLU A 10 1.88 -15.70 -6.26
CA GLU A 10 1.66 -14.32 -5.80
C GLU A 10 2.73 -13.89 -4.79
N ALA A 11 3.03 -14.74 -3.81
CA ALA A 11 4.08 -14.48 -2.83
C ALA A 11 5.48 -14.33 -3.47
N GLN A 12 5.82 -15.15 -4.46
CA GLN A 12 7.09 -15.04 -5.20
C GLN A 12 7.17 -13.72 -5.98
N LEU A 13 6.10 -13.36 -6.69
CA LEU A 13 6.02 -12.10 -7.42
C LEU A 13 6.16 -10.90 -6.48
N GLN A 14 5.40 -10.90 -5.38
CA GLN A 14 5.48 -9.84 -4.36
C GLN A 14 6.89 -9.73 -3.77
N THR A 15 7.54 -10.85 -3.48
CA THR A 15 8.92 -10.87 -2.97
C THR A 15 9.89 -10.20 -3.94
N ALA A 16 9.77 -10.51 -5.24
CA ALA A 16 10.59 -9.89 -6.27
C ALA A 16 10.34 -8.37 -6.38
N CYS A 17 9.06 -7.97 -6.34
CA CYS A 17 8.65 -6.56 -6.38
C CYS A 17 9.20 -5.76 -5.18
N VAL A 18 9.03 -6.27 -3.96
CA VAL A 18 9.55 -5.63 -2.74
C VAL A 18 11.07 -5.55 -2.76
N ARG A 19 11.76 -6.60 -3.22
CA ARG A 19 13.23 -6.59 -3.34
C ARG A 19 13.69 -5.50 -4.31
N TRP A 20 13.09 -5.42 -5.50
CA TRP A 20 13.41 -4.39 -6.47
C TRP A 20 13.14 -2.99 -5.92
N PHE A 21 11.98 -2.77 -5.27
CA PHE A 21 11.63 -1.48 -4.69
C PHE A 21 12.69 -0.98 -3.72
N ARG A 22 13.12 -1.84 -2.80
CA ARG A 22 14.15 -1.49 -1.80
C ARG A 22 15.52 -1.20 -2.40
N LEU A 23 15.83 -1.79 -3.57
CA LEU A 23 17.06 -1.51 -4.31
C LEU A 23 16.96 -0.21 -5.12
N GLN A 24 15.80 0.11 -5.68
CA GLN A 24 15.62 1.31 -6.51
C GLN A 24 15.35 2.58 -5.71
N TYR A 25 14.61 2.46 -4.59
CA TYR A 25 14.21 3.57 -3.73
C TYR A 25 14.65 3.29 -2.29
N PRO A 26 15.97 3.19 -2.02
CA PRO A 26 16.49 2.85 -0.69
C PRO A 26 16.02 3.84 0.40
N GLU A 27 15.81 5.10 0.06
CA GLU A 27 15.30 6.15 0.95
C GLU A 27 13.87 5.88 1.45
N TYR A 28 13.09 5.07 0.71
CA TYR A 28 11.71 4.71 1.06
C TYR A 28 11.55 3.24 1.42
N ALA A 29 12.64 2.48 1.60
CA ALA A 29 12.64 1.02 1.73
C ALA A 29 11.69 0.46 2.81
N HIS A 30 11.45 1.21 3.88
CA HIS A 30 10.54 0.86 4.98
C HIS A 30 9.12 1.39 4.84
N LEU A 31 8.88 2.29 3.88
CA LEU A 31 7.57 2.89 3.61
C LEU A 31 6.74 2.05 2.62
N LEU A 32 7.34 1.06 1.97
CA LEU A 32 6.63 -0.04 1.31
C LEU A 32 6.64 -1.29 2.18
N PHE A 33 5.47 -1.73 2.64
CA PHE A 33 5.35 -2.93 3.47
C PHE A 33 4.16 -3.80 3.06
N ALA A 34 4.26 -5.08 3.41
CA ALA A 34 3.20 -6.04 3.18
C ALA A 34 2.19 -6.03 4.32
N VAL A 35 0.91 -6.22 3.98
CA VAL A 35 -0.17 -6.38 4.95
C VAL A 35 -0.62 -7.84 4.96
N PRO A 36 -0.24 -8.65 5.96
CA PRO A 36 -0.50 -10.09 5.96
C PRO A 36 -1.92 -10.45 6.42
N ASN A 37 -2.94 -9.73 5.95
CA ASN A 37 -4.35 -9.92 6.37
C ASN A 37 -5.07 -11.08 5.65
N GLY A 38 -4.33 -12.00 5.03
CA GLY A 38 -4.83 -13.12 4.22
C GLY A 38 -5.54 -14.27 4.97
N GLY A 39 -5.86 -14.07 6.25
CA GLY A 39 -6.63 -14.96 7.12
C GLY A 39 -5.80 -15.85 8.05
N SER A 40 -6.17 -15.94 9.33
CA SER A 40 -5.65 -16.94 10.26
C SER A 40 -6.33 -18.30 10.04
N ARG A 41 -5.59 -19.39 10.29
CA ARG A 41 -6.12 -20.77 10.28
C ARG A 41 -6.81 -21.16 11.59
N ASN A 42 -6.72 -20.33 12.63
CA ASN A 42 -7.35 -20.54 13.92
C ASN A 42 -8.50 -19.55 14.09
N ALA A 43 -9.72 -20.05 14.29
CA ALA A 43 -10.91 -19.21 14.43
C ALA A 43 -10.85 -18.25 15.62
N ILE A 44 -10.26 -18.68 16.75
CA ILE A 44 -10.10 -17.84 17.94
C ILE A 44 -9.10 -16.72 17.67
N GLU A 45 -7.98 -17.06 17.04
CA GLU A 45 -6.98 -16.08 16.63
C GLU A 45 -7.57 -15.10 15.62
N ALA A 46 -8.30 -15.58 14.60
CA ALA A 46 -8.97 -14.73 13.61
C ALA A 46 -10.00 -13.79 14.26
N HIS A 47 -10.75 -14.26 15.25
CA HIS A 47 -11.68 -13.44 16.03
C HIS A 47 -10.93 -12.34 16.79
N ASN A 48 -9.87 -12.70 17.52
CA ASN A 48 -9.07 -11.74 18.28
C ASN A 48 -8.38 -10.73 17.37
N LEU A 49 -7.87 -11.16 16.21
CA LEU A 49 -7.27 -10.30 15.20
C LEU A 49 -8.28 -9.30 14.62
N LYS A 50 -9.54 -9.72 14.39
CA LYS A 50 -10.61 -8.80 13.98
C LYS A 50 -10.89 -7.74 15.05
N LEU A 51 -10.90 -8.13 16.33
CA LEU A 51 -11.03 -7.18 17.45
C LEU A 51 -9.84 -6.22 17.53
N GLN A 52 -8.65 -6.66 17.11
CA GLN A 52 -7.44 -5.83 17.01
C GLN A 52 -7.39 -4.97 15.74
N GLY A 53 -8.41 -5.03 14.88
CA GLY A 53 -8.51 -4.18 13.69
C GLY A 53 -8.02 -4.82 12.39
N VAL A 54 -7.71 -6.13 12.35
CA VAL A 54 -7.44 -6.81 11.09
C VAL A 54 -8.65 -6.67 10.17
N THR A 55 -8.40 -5.99 9.05
CA THR A 55 -9.41 -5.66 8.05
C THR A 55 -9.24 -6.60 6.86
N ALA A 56 -10.33 -7.30 6.52
CA ALA A 56 -10.35 -8.21 5.38
C ALA A 56 -10.32 -7.41 4.08
N GLY A 57 -9.52 -7.86 3.12
CA GLY A 57 -9.45 -7.26 1.79
C GLY A 57 -8.53 -6.04 1.66
N VAL A 58 -7.77 -5.69 2.71
CA VAL A 58 -6.66 -4.73 2.58
C VAL A 58 -5.70 -5.23 1.49
N SER A 59 -5.17 -4.30 0.68
CA SER A 59 -4.22 -4.61 -0.38
C SER A 59 -2.97 -5.29 0.15
N ASP A 60 -2.35 -6.14 -0.67
CA ASP A 60 -1.14 -6.89 -0.28
C ASP A 60 0.02 -5.99 0.15
N LEU A 61 0.20 -4.85 -0.52
CA LEU A 61 1.23 -3.85 -0.20
C LEU A 61 0.63 -2.46 -0.03
N ILE A 62 1.26 -1.66 0.82
CA ILE A 62 0.98 -0.22 0.98
C ILE A 62 2.31 0.54 0.89
N LEU A 63 2.33 1.58 0.07
CA LEU A 63 3.41 2.57 -0.05
C LEU A 63 2.97 3.89 0.58
N LEU A 64 3.56 4.22 1.73
CA LEU A 64 3.28 5.45 2.49
C LEU A 64 4.28 6.57 2.14
N VAL A 65 4.36 6.89 0.85
CA VAL A 65 5.13 8.04 0.36
C VAL A 65 4.17 8.98 -0.33
N PRO A 66 3.86 10.16 0.25
CA PRO A 66 2.98 11.11 -0.41
C PRO A 66 3.55 11.54 -1.76
N SER A 67 2.73 11.45 -2.81
CA SER A 67 3.04 11.96 -4.14
C SER A 67 1.83 12.73 -4.65
N HIS A 68 1.88 14.06 -4.53
CA HIS A 68 0.73 14.93 -4.74
C HIS A 68 0.02 14.64 -6.09
N PRO A 69 -1.32 14.65 -6.13
CA PRO A 69 -2.26 14.89 -5.02
C PRO A 69 -2.52 13.68 -4.10
N CYS A 70 -1.79 12.58 -4.26
CA CYS A 70 -2.14 11.30 -3.66
C CYS A 70 -1.31 11.02 -2.38
N PRO A 71 -1.96 10.79 -1.23
CA PRO A 71 -1.26 10.64 0.05
C PRO A 71 -0.55 9.29 0.21
N PHE A 72 -1.00 8.25 -0.49
CA PHE A 72 -0.42 6.90 -0.47
C PHE A 72 -0.87 6.07 -1.68
N LEU A 73 -0.17 4.95 -1.91
CA LEU A 73 -0.46 3.97 -2.95
C LEU A 73 -0.70 2.58 -2.34
N CYS A 74 -1.85 1.98 -2.61
CA CYS A 74 -2.21 0.60 -2.29
C CYS A 74 -2.01 -0.29 -3.52
N ILE A 75 -1.36 -1.44 -3.36
CA ILE A 75 -1.02 -2.35 -4.45
C ILE A 75 -1.50 -3.76 -4.10
N GLU A 76 -2.38 -4.29 -4.93
CA GLU A 76 -2.90 -5.65 -4.84
C GLU A 76 -2.23 -6.53 -5.89
N MET A 77 -1.64 -7.65 -5.46
CA MET A 77 -0.91 -8.56 -6.33
C MET A 77 -1.84 -9.68 -6.79
N LYS A 78 -1.81 -10.00 -8.08
CA LYS A 78 -2.54 -11.13 -8.66
C LYS A 78 -1.66 -11.93 -9.61
N VAL A 79 -2.01 -13.18 -9.86
CA VAL A 79 -1.37 -14.00 -10.90
C VAL A 79 -2.40 -14.78 -11.71
N GLY A 80 -2.10 -14.97 -12.99
CA GLY A 80 -2.95 -15.76 -13.91
C GLY A 80 -4.38 -15.24 -13.97
N ARG A 81 -5.35 -16.11 -13.65
CA ARG A 81 -6.79 -15.79 -13.71
C ARG A 81 -7.37 -15.27 -12.38
N ASN A 82 -6.55 -15.12 -11.34
CA ASN A 82 -7.03 -14.63 -10.04
C ASN A 82 -7.58 -13.22 -10.19
N LYS A 83 -8.68 -12.92 -9.49
CA LYS A 83 -9.35 -11.62 -9.49
C LYS A 83 -9.47 -11.11 -8.07
N GLN A 84 -9.68 -9.81 -7.92
CA GLN A 84 -10.03 -9.23 -6.63
C GLN A 84 -11.29 -9.90 -6.06
N THR A 85 -11.27 -10.16 -4.76
CA THR A 85 -12.45 -10.56 -4.01
C THR A 85 -13.40 -9.36 -3.83
N ALA A 86 -14.64 -9.61 -3.41
CA ALA A 86 -15.59 -8.54 -3.10
C ALA A 86 -15.06 -7.60 -2.00
N ALA A 87 -14.41 -8.14 -0.96
CA ALA A 87 -13.81 -7.34 0.11
C ALA A 87 -12.66 -6.45 -0.40
N GLN A 88 -11.83 -6.95 -1.31
CA GLN A 88 -10.75 -6.17 -1.93
C GLN A 88 -11.27 -5.02 -2.79
N LYS A 89 -12.37 -5.24 -3.53
CA LYS A 89 -13.04 -4.17 -4.28
C LYS A 89 -13.66 -3.11 -3.37
N ALA A 90 -14.28 -3.55 -2.27
CA ALA A 90 -14.82 -2.62 -1.27
C ALA A 90 -13.71 -1.78 -0.63
N PHE A 91 -12.58 -2.40 -0.26
CA PHE A 91 -11.42 -1.69 0.26
C PHE A 91 -10.82 -0.71 -0.76
N GLN A 92 -10.68 -1.10 -2.02
CA GLN A 92 -10.29 -0.21 -3.12
C GLN A 92 -11.17 1.05 -3.15
N GLN A 93 -12.49 0.89 -3.15
CA GLN A 93 -13.42 2.03 -3.19
C GLN A 93 -13.21 2.98 -2.01
N GLN A 94 -12.96 2.44 -0.81
CA GLN A 94 -12.68 3.26 0.38
C GLN A 94 -11.36 4.02 0.25
N VAL A 95 -10.30 3.37 -0.24
CA VAL A 95 -8.99 4.00 -0.50
C VAL A 95 -9.12 5.16 -1.49
N GLU A 96 -9.83 4.94 -2.60
CA GLU A 96 -10.02 5.96 -3.64
C GLU A 96 -10.86 7.14 -3.14
N THR A 97 -11.86 6.88 -2.29
CA THR A 97 -12.70 7.93 -1.70
C THR A 97 -11.90 8.90 -0.82
N VAL A 98 -10.83 8.44 -0.16
CA VAL A 98 -9.95 9.28 0.67
C VAL A 98 -8.75 9.83 -0.10
N GLY A 99 -8.77 9.73 -1.44
CA GLY A 99 -7.74 10.28 -2.32
C GLY A 99 -6.50 9.40 -2.50
N GLY A 100 -6.47 8.20 -1.92
CA GLY A 100 -5.41 7.23 -2.18
C GLY A 100 -5.54 6.61 -3.56
N ILE A 101 -4.43 6.10 -4.11
CA ILE A 101 -4.46 5.31 -5.35
C ILE A 101 -4.47 3.83 -4.99
N TYR A 102 -5.29 3.05 -5.70
CA TYR A 102 -5.29 1.60 -5.61
C TYR A 102 -5.01 1.00 -6.99
N VAL A 103 -4.04 0.08 -7.08
CA VAL A 103 -3.72 -0.62 -8.34
C VAL A 103 -3.70 -2.14 -8.14
N VAL A 104 -4.06 -2.87 -9.19
CA VAL A 104 -3.93 -4.32 -9.24
C VAL A 104 -2.81 -4.67 -10.21
N CYS A 105 -1.78 -5.36 -9.72
CA CYS A 105 -0.61 -5.74 -10.50
C CYS A 105 -0.56 -7.26 -10.71
N TYR A 106 -0.50 -7.67 -11.97
CA TYR A 106 -0.38 -9.06 -12.42
C TYR A 106 1.05 -9.47 -12.79
N SER A 107 1.97 -8.52 -12.82
CA SER A 107 3.37 -8.76 -13.18
C SER A 107 4.32 -7.78 -12.49
N PHE A 108 5.61 -8.07 -12.58
CA PHE A 108 6.67 -7.22 -12.04
C PHE A 108 6.70 -5.87 -12.76
N GLU A 109 6.52 -5.86 -14.08
CA GLU A 109 6.53 -4.66 -14.91
C GLU A 109 5.36 -3.74 -14.57
N GLN A 110 4.18 -4.31 -14.30
CA GLN A 110 3.03 -3.54 -13.85
C GLN A 110 3.29 -2.91 -12.47
N PHE A 111 3.89 -3.66 -11.54
CA PHE A 111 4.28 -3.14 -10.23
C PHE A 111 5.29 -2.00 -10.36
N ALA A 112 6.40 -2.24 -11.08
CA ALA A 112 7.49 -1.29 -11.23
C ALA A 112 7.04 -0.03 -11.98
N GLY A 113 6.20 -0.18 -13.02
CA GLY A 113 5.60 0.92 -13.75
C GLY A 113 4.67 1.76 -12.89
N ALA A 114 3.79 1.13 -12.10
CA ALA A 114 2.88 1.84 -11.21
C ALA A 114 3.62 2.63 -10.13
N VAL A 115 4.62 2.00 -9.47
CA VAL A 115 5.45 2.67 -8.47
C VAL A 115 6.25 3.82 -9.08
N SER A 116 6.92 3.58 -10.21
CA SER A 116 7.72 4.62 -10.88
C SER A 116 6.84 5.81 -11.27
N ALA A 117 5.68 5.56 -11.88
CA ALA A 117 4.74 6.62 -12.27
C ALA A 117 4.21 7.37 -11.03
N TYR A 118 3.92 6.65 -9.95
CA TYR A 118 3.48 7.26 -8.70
C TYR A 118 4.55 8.18 -8.11
N LEU A 119 5.79 7.71 -7.99
CA LEU A 119 6.90 8.46 -7.38
C LEU A 119 7.52 9.52 -8.30
N THR A 120 7.20 9.53 -9.59
CA THR A 120 7.70 10.55 -10.52
C THR A 120 7.07 11.91 -10.19
N PRO A 121 7.88 12.95 -9.90
CA PRO A 121 7.39 14.32 -9.75
C PRO A 121 6.79 14.81 -11.08
N SER A 122 5.66 15.51 -11.04
CA SER A 122 5.14 16.28 -12.18
C SER A 122 5.09 17.76 -11.78
N PRO A 123 5.29 18.70 -12.72
CA PRO A 123 5.23 20.14 -12.43
C PRO A 123 3.86 20.62 -11.93
N GLU A 124 2.78 19.85 -12.16
CA GLU A 124 1.47 20.10 -11.53
C GLU A 124 1.39 19.59 -10.08
N LYS A 125 2.33 18.73 -9.67
CA LYS A 125 2.40 18.13 -8.33
C LYS A 125 3.07 19.03 -7.28
N SER A 126 3.73 20.11 -7.68
CA SER A 126 4.46 21.00 -6.78
C SER A 126 3.61 22.15 -6.20
N SER A 127 2.37 22.33 -6.67
CA SER A 127 1.63 23.59 -6.45
C SER A 127 0.53 23.54 -5.37
N PHE A 128 0.19 22.40 -4.78
CA PHE A 128 -0.90 22.33 -3.79
C PHE A 128 -0.66 21.36 -2.61
N ALA A 129 0.44 21.51 -1.88
CA ALA A 129 0.42 21.10 -0.47
C ALA A 129 -0.49 22.09 0.27
N GLY A 130 -1.80 21.79 0.36
CA GLY A 130 -2.82 22.61 1.03
C GLY A 130 -2.62 22.81 2.55
N ILE A 131 -1.41 22.59 3.04
CA ILE A 131 -0.93 22.96 4.35
C ILE A 131 0.32 23.82 4.11
N THR A 132 0.16 25.12 4.29
CA THR A 132 1.28 26.06 4.26
C THR A 132 2.29 25.68 5.32
N GLU A 133 3.56 26.04 5.11
CA GLU A 133 4.61 25.88 6.11
C GLU A 133 4.22 26.50 7.46
N ALA A 134 3.46 27.60 7.43
CA ALA A 134 2.86 28.21 8.61
C ALA A 134 1.90 27.29 9.38
N GLN A 135 1.10 26.46 8.69
CA GLN A 135 0.18 25.51 9.33
C GLN A 135 0.94 24.30 9.92
N ILE A 136 2.04 23.86 9.30
CA ILE A 136 2.94 22.85 9.89
C ILE A 136 3.59 23.38 11.17
N GLN A 137 4.13 24.59 11.13
CA GLN A 137 4.74 25.22 12.30
C GLN A 137 3.73 25.46 13.43
N ALA A 138 2.49 25.86 13.10
CA ALA A 138 1.43 26.02 14.08
C ALA A 138 1.00 24.70 14.74
N PHE A 139 1.02 23.58 14.02
CA PHE A 139 0.76 22.25 14.58
C PHE A 139 1.88 21.82 15.54
N LEU A 140 3.14 21.99 15.16
CA LEU A 140 4.29 21.62 15.98
C LEU A 140 4.34 22.43 17.28
N LYS A 141 4.11 23.75 17.20
CA LYS A 141 4.09 24.65 18.37
C LYS A 141 2.98 24.32 19.38
N LYS A 142 1.85 23.75 18.91
CA LYS A 142 0.77 23.25 19.78
C LYS A 142 1.14 21.96 20.54
N GLN A 143 2.11 21.20 20.05
CA GLN A 143 2.59 19.99 20.72
C GLN A 143 3.66 20.32 21.78
N GLU A 144 4.47 21.36 21.56
CA GLU A 144 5.49 21.80 22.53
C GLU A 144 4.88 22.45 23.79
N ASN A 145 3.72 23.11 23.68
CA ASN A 145 3.05 23.75 24.83
C ASN A 145 2.18 22.79 25.68
N LYS A 146 2.35 21.48 25.54
CA LYS A 146 1.63 20.47 26.33
C LYS A 146 2.48 19.85 27.45
N HIS A 147 3.63 20.43 27.78
CA HIS A 147 4.43 20.09 28.96
C HIS A 147 4.60 21.32 29.85
#